data_AF-A0A7K4C7V1-F1
#
_entry.id   AF-A0A7K4C7V1-F1
#
_cell.length_a   1.000
_cell.length_b   1.000
_cell.length_c   1.000
_cell.angle_alpha   90.00
_cell.angle_beta   90.00
_cell.angle_gamma   90.00
#
_symmetry.space_group_name_H-M   'P 1'
#
loop_
_entity.id
_entity.type
_entity.pdbx_description
1 polymer ?
#
loop_
_entity_poly.entity_id
_entity_poly.type
_entity_poly.pdbx_seq_one_letter_code
_entity_poly.pdbx_strand_id
1 'polypeptide(L)'
;MTRKTLTLTILSAMILLVLISFSSALTITSVSPSTLPKSTSSFIVNLIGTGNESVSFSISPTSDITKTNSISFNVANITLDSTGLGSTTISYTVPSEFDFLDYVPTLTATGNVSGSTTTSLTFANTTFCSYDNNNPDQINSNDLKLSIDDIRVKSGLGSDEDWFPFDEIEIDVAITNKNRDYDINNIILEWGLFDKTTGKWFIEPTEEKEFDLNNRDDTTVTVSFYLNENDLN
;
A
#
# COMPACT_ATOMS: atom_id res chain seq x y z
N MET A 1 -58.50 34.96 -17.73
CA MET A 1 -58.06 34.03 -16.66
C MET A 1 -58.15 34.77 -15.34
N THR A 2 -58.94 34.30 -14.37
CA THR A 2 -59.09 35.00 -13.07
C THR A 2 -57.83 34.79 -12.25
N ARG A 3 -57.43 35.76 -11.42
CA ARG A 3 -56.23 35.62 -10.54
C ARG A 3 -56.18 34.28 -9.81
N LYS A 4 -57.34 33.74 -9.41
CA LYS A 4 -57.49 32.45 -8.74
C LYS A 4 -57.07 31.25 -9.61
N THR A 5 -57.38 31.23 -10.91
CA THR A 5 -57.00 30.11 -11.78
C THR A 5 -55.51 30.11 -12.12
N LEU A 6 -54.86 31.28 -12.17
CA LEU A 6 -53.42 31.40 -12.36
C LEU A 6 -52.62 30.93 -11.13
N THR A 7 -53.10 31.25 -9.91
CA THR A 7 -52.46 30.78 -8.67
C THR A 7 -52.56 29.27 -8.51
N LEU A 8 -53.69 28.66 -8.90
CA LEU A 8 -53.87 27.20 -8.86
C LEU A 8 -52.97 26.44 -9.83
N THR A 9 -52.75 26.94 -11.05
CA THR A 9 -51.83 26.30 -12.01
C THR A 9 -50.37 26.39 -11.57
N ILE A 10 -49.94 27.53 -11.02
CA ILE A 10 -48.57 27.70 -10.50
C ILE A 10 -48.34 26.79 -9.29
N LEU A 11 -49.31 26.73 -8.36
CA LEU A 11 -49.22 25.87 -7.18
C LEU A 11 -49.19 24.38 -7.57
N SER A 12 -50.02 23.97 -8.54
CA SER A 12 -50.02 22.60 -9.06
C SER A 12 -48.69 22.22 -9.72
N ALA A 13 -48.08 23.13 -10.48
CA ALA A 13 -46.78 22.90 -11.10
C ALA A 13 -45.66 22.79 -10.05
N MET A 14 -45.71 23.61 -9.00
CA MET A 14 -44.76 23.55 -7.89
C MET A 14 -44.90 22.25 -7.07
N ILE A 15 -46.12 21.79 -6.81
CA ILE A 15 -46.35 20.50 -6.11
C ILE A 15 -45.81 19.33 -6.94
N LEU A 16 -46.02 19.34 -8.26
CA LEU A 16 -45.49 18.29 -9.13
C LEU A 16 -43.95 18.29 -9.16
N LEU A 17 -43.31 19.46 -9.18
CA LEU A 17 -41.85 19.60 -9.06
C LEU A 17 -41.31 19.07 -7.73
N VAL A 18 -42.01 19.34 -6.62
CA VAL A 18 -41.64 18.82 -5.30
C VAL A 18 -41.81 17.29 -5.24
N LEU A 19 -42.86 16.73 -5.83
CA LEU A 19 -43.09 15.28 -5.86
C LEU A 19 -42.07 14.53 -6.73
N ILE A 20 -41.53 15.15 -7.78
CA ILE A 20 -40.45 14.58 -8.61
C ILE A 20 -39.09 14.68 -7.89
N SER A 21 -38.96 15.55 -6.87
CA SER A 21 -37.69 15.78 -6.16
C SER A 21 -37.35 14.77 -5.06
N PHE A 22 -38.25 13.82 -4.74
CA PHE A 22 -37.91 12.67 -3.89
C PHE A 22 -37.13 11.64 -4.72
N SER A 23 -35.89 11.96 -5.08
CA SER A 23 -34.97 11.01 -5.68
C SER A 23 -34.69 9.88 -4.68
N SER A 24 -34.97 8.65 -5.09
CA SER A 24 -34.55 7.42 -4.41
C SER A 24 -33.03 7.39 -4.30
N ALA A 25 -32.49 7.16 -3.10
CA ALA A 25 -31.06 7.17 -2.84
C ALA A 25 -30.60 5.84 -2.25
N LEU A 26 -29.66 5.19 -2.92
CA LEU A 26 -28.94 4.02 -2.41
C LEU A 26 -27.78 4.51 -1.55
N THR A 27 -27.60 3.90 -0.39
CA THR A 27 -26.54 4.26 0.55
C THR A 27 -25.83 3.01 1.05
N ILE A 28 -24.50 3.00 0.97
CA ILE A 28 -23.69 2.04 1.71
C ILE A 28 -23.59 2.55 3.15
N THR A 29 -24.03 1.76 4.12
CA THR A 29 -24.07 2.17 5.53
C THR A 29 -22.86 1.72 6.31
N SER A 30 -22.27 0.58 5.96
CA SER A 30 -21.06 0.09 6.59
C SER A 30 -20.35 -0.95 5.74
N VAL A 31 -19.03 -1.01 5.91
CA VAL A 31 -18.16 -2.08 5.44
C VAL A 31 -17.50 -2.72 6.67
N SER A 32 -17.59 -4.04 6.81
CA SER A 32 -17.05 -4.76 7.97
C SER A 32 -16.21 -5.98 7.54
N PRO A 33 -14.92 -6.04 7.93
CA PRO A 33 -14.18 -5.03 8.70
C PRO A 33 -13.97 -3.72 7.90
N SER A 34 -13.79 -2.59 8.60
CA SER A 34 -13.50 -1.30 7.96
C SER A 34 -12.10 -1.23 7.35
N THR A 35 -11.24 -2.19 7.69
CA THR A 35 -9.88 -2.32 7.19
C THR A 35 -9.63 -3.77 6.80
N LEU A 36 -9.26 -3.99 5.54
CA LEU A 36 -9.16 -5.31 4.91
C LEU A 36 -7.73 -5.86 5.02
N PRO A 37 -7.51 -7.12 5.42
CA PRO A 37 -6.16 -7.71 5.39
C PRO A 37 -5.60 -7.79 3.96
N LYS A 38 -4.28 -7.68 3.80
CA LYS A 38 -3.56 -7.82 2.51
C LYS A 38 -3.40 -9.28 2.05
N SER A 39 -4.33 -10.15 2.41
CA SER A 39 -4.36 -11.57 2.05
C SER A 39 -5.74 -11.93 1.52
N THR A 40 -5.88 -13.14 0.97
CA THR A 40 -7.20 -13.69 0.62
C THR A 40 -8.13 -13.66 1.82
N SER A 41 -9.29 -13.01 1.69
CA SER A 41 -10.27 -12.84 2.77
C SER A 41 -11.65 -12.43 2.23
N SER A 42 -12.54 -11.97 3.11
CA SER A 42 -13.86 -11.44 2.76
C SER A 42 -14.31 -10.33 3.70
N PHE A 43 -15.23 -9.50 3.24
CA PHE A 43 -15.87 -8.45 4.03
C PHE A 43 -17.37 -8.34 3.71
N ILE A 44 -18.13 -7.77 4.64
CA ILE A 44 -19.57 -7.58 4.54
C ILE A 44 -19.85 -6.11 4.21
N VAL A 45 -20.77 -5.88 3.28
CA VAL A 45 -21.27 -4.56 2.91
C VAL A 45 -22.75 -4.49 3.23
N ASN A 46 -23.14 -3.52 4.06
CA ASN A 46 -24.53 -3.25 4.39
C ASN A 46 -25.05 -2.04 3.60
N LEU A 47 -26.27 -2.14 3.09
CA LEU A 47 -26.90 -1.16 2.21
C LEU A 47 -28.28 -0.78 2.72
N ILE A 48 -28.65 0.48 2.46
CA ILE A 48 -30.00 1.01 2.60
C ILE A 48 -30.40 1.64 1.26
N GLY A 49 -31.49 1.17 0.67
CA GLY A 49 -32.15 1.74 -0.49
C GLY A 49 -33.59 2.14 -0.16
N THR A 50 -34.35 2.54 -1.18
CA THR A 50 -35.73 3.06 -0.98
C THR A 50 -36.83 2.03 -1.27
N GLY A 51 -36.50 0.74 -1.26
CA GLY A 51 -37.44 -0.37 -1.44
C GLY A 51 -36.87 -1.51 -2.29
N ASN A 52 -37.74 -2.30 -2.91
CA ASN A 52 -37.35 -3.42 -3.76
C ASN A 52 -36.51 -2.95 -4.95
N GLU A 53 -35.22 -3.27 -4.96
CA GLU A 53 -34.34 -2.99 -6.09
C GLU A 53 -33.21 -4.03 -6.19
N SER A 54 -32.70 -4.22 -7.40
CA SER A 54 -31.52 -5.04 -7.65
C SER A 54 -30.28 -4.17 -7.61
N VAL A 55 -29.28 -4.57 -6.83
CA VAL A 55 -28.00 -3.87 -6.66
C VAL A 55 -26.89 -4.69 -7.27
N SER A 56 -26.13 -4.04 -8.15
CA SER A 56 -24.88 -4.55 -8.73
C SER A 56 -23.67 -3.87 -8.10
N PHE A 57 -22.53 -4.56 -8.08
CA PHE A 57 -21.30 -4.04 -7.47
C PHE A 57 -20.15 -4.02 -8.47
N SER A 58 -19.29 -3.02 -8.34
CA SER A 58 -18.00 -2.95 -9.02
C SER A 58 -16.93 -2.37 -8.09
N ILE A 59 -15.67 -2.74 -8.30
CA ILE A 59 -14.54 -2.30 -7.48
C ILE A 59 -13.41 -1.84 -8.40
N SER A 60 -12.84 -0.66 -8.14
CA SER A 60 -11.76 -0.08 -8.95
C SER A 60 -10.82 0.83 -8.13
N PRO A 61 -9.52 0.92 -8.43
CA PRO A 61 -8.73 0.05 -9.32
C PRO A 61 -8.64 -1.39 -8.80
N THR A 62 -8.31 -2.35 -9.67
CA THR A 62 -8.04 -3.75 -9.28
C THR A 62 -6.60 -4.18 -9.51
N SER A 63 -5.79 -3.38 -10.20
CA SER A 63 -4.37 -3.65 -10.47
C SER A 63 -3.45 -2.84 -9.55
N ASP A 64 -2.24 -3.33 -9.34
CA ASP A 64 -1.13 -2.61 -8.72
C ASP A 64 -0.64 -1.44 -9.61
N ILE A 65 0.32 -0.66 -9.09
CA ILE A 65 0.89 0.50 -9.78
C ILE A 65 1.67 0.11 -11.05
N THR A 66 2.33 -1.05 -11.02
CA THR A 66 3.07 -1.64 -12.14
C THR A 66 2.15 -2.29 -13.19
N LYS A 67 0.87 -2.48 -12.86
CA LYS A 67 -0.16 -3.18 -13.66
C LYS A 67 0.18 -4.64 -13.95
N THR A 68 1.04 -5.24 -13.13
CA THR A 68 1.48 -6.62 -13.27
C THR A 68 0.58 -7.57 -12.52
N ASN A 69 0.12 -7.18 -11.33
CA ASN A 69 -0.71 -7.99 -10.48
C ASN A 69 -2.08 -7.35 -10.27
N SER A 70 -3.10 -8.18 -10.04
CA SER A 70 -4.46 -7.69 -9.78
C SER A 70 -5.15 -8.46 -8.66
N ILE A 71 -5.86 -7.74 -7.80
CA ILE A 71 -6.76 -8.32 -6.81
C ILE A 71 -8.03 -8.78 -7.51
N SER A 72 -8.35 -10.06 -7.33
CA SER A 72 -9.60 -10.62 -7.82
C SER A 72 -10.67 -10.45 -6.76
N PHE A 73 -11.75 -9.73 -7.08
CA PHE A 73 -12.93 -9.61 -6.24
C PHE A 73 -14.05 -10.49 -6.79
N ASN A 74 -14.71 -11.22 -5.91
CA ASN A 74 -15.90 -11.99 -6.22
C ASN A 74 -17.07 -11.45 -5.40
N VAL A 75 -18.02 -10.87 -6.12
CA VAL A 75 -19.23 -10.26 -5.59
C VAL A 75 -20.44 -10.73 -6.39
N ALA A 76 -21.49 -11.10 -5.67
CA ALA A 76 -22.79 -11.40 -6.26
C ALA A 76 -23.70 -10.17 -6.19
N ASN A 77 -24.52 -9.97 -7.21
CA ASN A 77 -25.61 -9.01 -7.17
C ASN A 77 -26.62 -9.43 -6.10
N ILE A 78 -27.26 -8.45 -5.46
CA ILE A 78 -28.30 -8.71 -4.46
C ILE A 78 -29.61 -8.01 -4.81
N THR A 79 -30.68 -8.42 -4.14
CA THR A 79 -31.97 -7.71 -4.17
C THR A 79 -32.25 -7.16 -2.78
N LEU A 80 -32.50 -5.85 -2.69
CA LEU A 80 -33.05 -5.24 -1.48
C LEU A 80 -34.53 -5.61 -1.37
N ASP A 81 -34.99 -5.86 -0.16
CA ASP A 81 -36.40 -6.17 0.12
C ASP A 81 -37.25 -4.89 0.24
N SER A 82 -38.51 -5.03 0.64
CA SER A 82 -39.43 -3.89 0.76
C SER A 82 -39.08 -2.94 1.89
N THR A 83 -38.20 -3.35 2.81
CA THR A 83 -37.63 -2.49 3.85
C THR A 83 -36.45 -1.67 3.33
N GLY A 84 -35.96 -1.98 2.12
CA GLY A 84 -34.80 -1.33 1.52
C GLY A 84 -33.48 -1.77 2.15
N LEU A 85 -33.46 -2.84 2.95
CA LEU A 85 -32.25 -3.32 3.61
C LEU A 85 -31.63 -4.48 2.84
N GLY A 86 -30.30 -4.52 2.82
CA GLY A 86 -29.56 -5.63 2.22
C GLY A 86 -28.13 -5.72 2.71
N SER A 87 -27.60 -6.93 2.64
CA SER A 87 -26.21 -7.25 3.00
C SER A 87 -25.63 -8.21 1.98
N THR A 88 -24.37 -8.03 1.62
CA THR A 88 -23.63 -8.97 0.77
C THR A 88 -22.23 -9.21 1.32
N THR A 89 -21.71 -10.41 1.11
CA THR A 89 -20.33 -10.76 1.42
C THR A 89 -19.52 -10.69 0.12
N ILE A 90 -18.47 -9.87 0.13
CA ILE A 90 -17.52 -9.73 -0.96
C ILE A 90 -16.24 -10.48 -0.55
N SER A 91 -15.87 -11.48 -1.34
CA SER A 91 -14.61 -12.19 -1.18
C SER A 91 -13.56 -11.66 -2.13
N TYR A 92 -12.29 -11.71 -1.74
CA TYR A 92 -11.19 -11.23 -2.57
C TYR A 92 -9.91 -12.05 -2.36
N THR A 93 -9.08 -12.07 -3.40
CA THR A 93 -7.79 -12.76 -3.42
C THR A 93 -6.69 -11.78 -3.80
N VAL A 94 -5.69 -11.65 -2.94
CA VAL A 94 -4.51 -10.81 -3.16
C VAL A 94 -3.34 -11.71 -3.61
N PRO A 95 -2.72 -11.46 -4.77
CA PRO A 95 -1.51 -12.18 -5.17
C PRO A 95 -0.31 -11.79 -4.28
N SER A 96 0.64 -12.70 -4.09
CA SER A 96 1.78 -12.52 -3.16
C SER A 96 2.69 -11.34 -3.50
N GLU A 97 2.75 -10.94 -4.76
CA GLU A 97 3.58 -9.85 -5.27
C GLU A 97 2.75 -8.57 -5.54
N PHE A 98 1.56 -8.43 -4.96
CA PHE A 98 0.74 -7.24 -5.15
C PHE A 98 1.36 -6.04 -4.44
N ASP A 99 1.72 -5.00 -5.19
CA ASP A 99 2.16 -3.73 -4.63
C ASP A 99 0.95 -2.85 -4.23
N PHE A 100 0.90 -2.52 -2.94
CA PHE A 100 -0.17 -1.71 -2.34
C PHE A 100 0.15 -0.22 -2.28
N LEU A 101 1.30 0.24 -2.79
CA LEU A 101 1.69 1.64 -2.77
C LEU A 101 0.59 2.51 -3.44
N ASP A 102 -0.06 3.35 -2.64
CA ASP A 102 -1.21 4.19 -3.01
C ASP A 102 -2.47 3.46 -3.53
N TYR A 103 -2.61 2.17 -3.24
CA TYR A 103 -3.77 1.38 -3.65
C TYR A 103 -4.99 1.62 -2.75
N VAL A 104 -5.92 2.48 -3.22
CA VAL A 104 -7.20 2.77 -2.56
C VAL A 104 -8.36 2.43 -3.49
N PRO A 105 -8.91 1.20 -3.44
CA PRO A 105 -10.05 0.84 -4.27
C PRO A 105 -11.33 1.53 -3.80
N THR A 106 -12.20 1.79 -4.75
CA THR A 106 -13.52 2.34 -4.60
C THR A 106 -14.52 1.24 -4.92
N LEU A 107 -15.31 0.86 -3.92
CA LEU A 107 -16.48 0.02 -4.09
C LEU A 107 -17.64 0.90 -4.57
N THR A 108 -18.23 0.53 -5.70
CA THR A 108 -19.43 1.17 -6.25
C THR A 108 -20.59 0.18 -6.17
N ALA A 109 -21.68 0.58 -5.51
CA ALA A 109 -22.95 -0.13 -5.53
C ALA A 109 -23.94 0.64 -6.42
N THR A 110 -24.53 -0.03 -7.42
CA THR A 110 -25.48 0.57 -8.36
C THR A 110 -26.81 -0.15 -8.26
N GLY A 111 -27.81 0.56 -7.72
CA GLY A 111 -29.20 0.15 -7.73
C GLY A 111 -29.87 0.47 -9.06
N ASN A 112 -30.75 -0.42 -9.53
CA ASN A 112 -31.48 -0.19 -10.78
C ASN A 112 -32.53 0.92 -10.67
N VAL A 113 -32.88 1.35 -9.45
CA VAL A 113 -33.84 2.43 -9.19
C VAL A 113 -33.18 3.62 -8.51
N SER A 114 -32.30 3.36 -7.54
CA SER A 114 -31.77 4.39 -6.64
C SER A 114 -30.41 5.00 -7.07
N GLY A 115 -29.93 4.68 -8.28
CA GLY A 115 -28.66 5.18 -8.81
C GLY A 115 -27.44 4.50 -8.18
N SER A 116 -26.28 5.17 -8.24
CA SER A 116 -25.02 4.63 -7.71
C SER A 116 -24.54 5.35 -6.45
N THR A 117 -23.89 4.60 -5.58
CA THR A 117 -23.20 5.09 -4.38
C THR A 117 -21.82 4.44 -4.29
N THR A 118 -20.89 5.12 -3.63
CA THR A 118 -19.49 4.68 -3.59
C THR A 118 -18.93 4.79 -2.18
N THR A 119 -17.97 3.91 -1.86
CA THR A 119 -17.13 4.03 -0.67
C THR A 119 -15.73 3.60 -1.02
N SER A 120 -14.73 4.26 -0.43
CA SER A 120 -13.36 3.76 -0.48
C SER A 120 -13.21 2.54 0.44
N LEU A 121 -12.43 1.57 -0.01
CA LEU A 121 -11.97 0.44 0.77
C LEU A 121 -10.55 0.74 1.25
N THR A 122 -10.25 0.36 2.47
CA THR A 122 -8.92 0.52 3.06
C THR A 122 -8.34 -0.84 3.35
N PHE A 123 -7.14 -1.11 2.84
CA PHE A 123 -6.37 -2.29 3.24
C PHE A 123 -5.54 -1.95 4.47
N ALA A 124 -5.32 -2.94 5.34
CA ALA A 124 -4.44 -2.83 6.50
C ALA A 124 -3.06 -2.43 5.98
N ASN A 125 -2.55 -1.30 6.46
CA ASN A 125 -1.22 -0.86 6.06
C ASN A 125 -0.20 -1.92 6.49
N THR A 126 0.66 -2.34 5.57
CA THR A 126 1.94 -2.95 5.96
C THR A 126 2.93 -1.84 5.78
N THR A 127 3.38 -1.30 6.89
CA THR A 127 4.52 -0.39 6.90
C THR A 127 5.69 -1.06 6.19
N PHE A 128 6.34 -0.29 5.32
CA PHE A 128 7.64 -0.49 4.65
C PHE A 128 7.68 -1.08 3.24
N CYS A 129 7.95 -0.17 2.29
CA CYS A 129 9.05 -0.18 1.30
C CYS A 129 9.41 1.33 1.15
N SER A 130 10.62 1.87 1.17
CA SER A 130 11.98 1.43 0.86
C SER A 130 12.97 2.44 1.49
N TYR A 131 14.24 2.05 1.64
CA TYR A 131 15.35 2.98 1.90
C TYR A 131 15.83 3.57 0.57
N ASP A 132 15.92 4.91 0.46
CA ASP A 132 16.63 5.59 -0.64
C ASP A 132 17.71 6.48 -0.03
N ASN A 133 18.95 6.18 -0.42
CA ASN A 133 20.18 6.83 -0.01
C ASN A 133 20.40 8.20 -0.67
N ASN A 134 19.50 8.73 -1.52
CA ASN A 134 19.72 10.05 -2.17
C ASN A 134 18.49 10.92 -2.48
N ASN A 135 17.28 10.68 -1.94
CA ASN A 135 16.12 11.53 -2.21
C ASN A 135 15.43 12.09 -0.94
N PRO A 136 15.55 13.41 -0.64
CA PRO A 136 14.91 14.02 0.54
C PRO A 136 13.38 14.11 0.46
N ASP A 137 12.76 13.81 -0.70
CA ASP A 137 11.33 14.00 -0.92
C ASP A 137 10.49 12.70 -0.87
N GLN A 138 11.06 11.57 -0.43
CA GLN A 138 10.27 10.34 -0.18
C GLN A 138 9.85 10.21 1.29
N ILE A 139 8.54 10.02 1.47
CA ILE A 139 7.77 10.36 2.67
C ILE A 139 8.02 9.45 3.89
N ASN A 140 8.81 8.37 3.83
CA ASN A 140 9.08 7.51 5.00
C ASN A 140 10.53 6.98 5.12
N SER A 141 11.53 7.68 4.57
CA SER A 141 12.96 7.25 4.63
C SER A 141 13.68 7.57 5.97
N ASN A 142 13.01 8.18 6.94
CA ASN A 142 13.67 8.68 8.16
C ASN A 142 13.78 7.68 9.32
N ASP A 143 13.18 6.51 9.21
CA ASP A 143 13.06 5.56 10.32
C ASP A 143 14.22 4.58 10.43
N LEU A 144 14.92 4.27 9.34
CA LEU A 144 16.15 3.49 9.37
C LEU A 144 17.34 4.38 9.02
N LYS A 145 18.36 4.37 9.85
CA LYS A 145 19.63 5.02 9.58
C LYS A 145 20.69 3.96 9.32
N LEU A 146 21.37 4.09 8.19
CA LEU A 146 22.55 3.31 7.86
C LEU A 146 23.80 4.17 8.02
N SER A 147 24.84 3.64 8.68
CA SER A 147 26.18 4.20 8.66
C SER A 147 27.22 3.11 8.56
N ILE A 148 28.34 3.40 7.89
CA ILE A 148 29.55 2.60 8.01
C ILE A 148 30.27 3.13 9.25
N ASP A 149 30.41 2.28 10.25
CA ASP A 149 31.04 2.63 11.52
C ASP A 149 32.56 2.47 11.43
N ASP A 150 33.02 1.39 10.80
CA ASP A 150 34.44 1.08 10.66
C ASP A 150 34.72 0.29 9.37
N ILE A 151 35.92 0.49 8.82
CA ILE A 151 36.47 -0.34 7.75
C ILE A 151 37.91 -0.64 8.11
N ARG A 152 38.23 -1.93 8.25
CA ARG A 152 39.56 -2.37 8.70
C ARG A 152 40.09 -3.55 7.91
N VAL A 153 41.41 -3.65 7.83
CA VAL A 153 42.08 -4.85 7.30
C VAL A 153 42.15 -5.88 8.42
N LYS A 154 41.41 -6.97 8.27
CA LYS A 154 41.38 -8.08 9.23
C LYS A 154 42.61 -8.96 9.12
N SER A 155 43.06 -9.24 7.90
CA SER A 155 44.29 -9.96 7.63
C SER A 155 44.89 -9.53 6.28
N GLY A 156 46.22 -9.42 6.19
CA GLY A 156 46.87 -8.93 4.96
C GLY A 156 48.12 -8.09 5.20
N LEU A 157 48.54 -7.39 4.16
CA LEU A 157 49.67 -6.45 4.18
C LEU A 157 49.22 -4.99 4.31
N GLY A 158 47.94 -4.72 4.05
CA GLY A 158 47.38 -3.38 4.12
C GLY A 158 47.10 -2.84 5.51
N SER A 159 46.48 -1.67 5.49
CA SER A 159 46.01 -0.92 6.64
C SER A 159 44.63 -0.36 6.35
N ASP A 160 43.99 0.25 7.34
CA ASP A 160 42.64 0.80 7.19
C ASP A 160 42.56 1.88 6.09
N GLU A 161 43.67 2.57 5.80
CA GLU A 161 43.76 3.61 4.76
C GLU A 161 44.18 3.08 3.38
N ASP A 162 44.91 1.96 3.33
CA ASP A 162 45.54 1.43 2.12
C ASP A 162 45.33 -0.09 2.03
N TRP A 163 44.60 -0.53 1.01
CA TRP A 163 44.31 -1.95 0.78
C TRP A 163 45.17 -2.51 -0.36
N PHE A 164 45.64 -3.73 -0.19
CA PHE A 164 46.44 -4.47 -1.17
C PHE A 164 45.69 -5.70 -1.68
N PRO A 165 46.06 -6.21 -2.87
CA PRO A 165 45.63 -7.54 -3.26
C PRO A 165 45.94 -8.54 -2.15
N PHE A 166 45.01 -9.46 -1.93
CA PHE A 166 45.05 -10.50 -0.90
C PHE A 166 44.78 -10.04 0.54
N ASP A 167 44.36 -8.80 0.74
CA ASP A 167 43.83 -8.37 2.03
C ASP A 167 42.39 -8.87 2.22
N GLU A 168 42.09 -9.32 3.44
CA GLU A 168 40.75 -9.56 3.95
C GLU A 168 40.26 -8.28 4.65
N ILE A 169 39.24 -7.65 4.10
CA ILE A 169 38.64 -6.42 4.60
C ILE A 169 37.40 -6.78 5.41
N GLU A 170 37.24 -6.10 6.55
CA GLU A 170 36.06 -6.20 7.41
C GLU A 170 35.41 -4.83 7.54
N ILE A 171 34.09 -4.77 7.33
CA ILE A 171 33.29 -3.54 7.39
C ILE A 171 32.21 -3.73 8.44
N ASP A 172 32.18 -2.82 9.41
CA ASP A 172 31.11 -2.75 10.41
C ASP A 172 30.06 -1.74 9.95
N VAL A 173 28.85 -2.23 9.68
CA VAL A 173 27.71 -1.43 9.22
C VAL A 173 26.71 -1.31 10.37
N ALA A 174 26.47 -0.09 10.85
CA ALA A 174 25.44 0.19 11.84
C ALA A 174 24.10 0.51 11.18
N ILE A 175 23.06 -0.18 11.65
CA ILE A 175 21.67 0.02 11.28
C ILE A 175 20.90 0.41 12.53
N THR A 176 20.31 1.61 12.53
CA THR A 176 19.53 2.13 13.66
C THR A 176 18.08 2.32 13.28
N ASN A 177 17.17 1.78 14.08
CA ASN A 177 15.76 2.13 14.04
C ASN A 177 15.55 3.47 14.78
N LYS A 178 15.45 4.57 14.03
CA LYS A 178 15.11 5.91 14.54
C LYS A 178 13.66 6.05 14.95
N ASN A 179 12.79 5.10 14.57
CA ASN A 179 11.40 5.13 14.93
C ASN A 179 11.23 4.91 16.46
N ARG A 180 10.29 5.64 17.05
CA ARG A 180 10.04 5.60 18.50
C ARG A 180 8.88 4.71 18.90
N ASP A 181 8.03 4.37 17.95
CA ASP A 181 6.67 3.89 18.20
C ASP A 181 6.47 2.46 17.69
N TYR A 182 7.31 1.97 16.78
CA TYR A 182 7.23 0.60 16.26
C TYR A 182 8.59 -0.05 15.97
N ASP A 183 8.58 -1.38 16.07
CA ASP A 183 9.65 -2.28 15.65
C ASP A 183 9.64 -2.42 14.12
N ILE A 184 10.79 -2.70 13.54
CA ILE A 184 10.98 -2.93 12.11
C ILE A 184 11.48 -4.36 11.94
N ASN A 185 10.67 -5.17 11.26
CA ASN A 185 10.96 -6.59 11.05
C ASN A 185 11.38 -6.85 9.60
N ASN A 186 12.07 -7.98 9.38
CA ASN A 186 12.54 -8.46 8.08
C ASN A 186 13.44 -7.45 7.35
N ILE A 187 14.38 -6.83 8.08
CA ILE A 187 15.39 -5.95 7.48
C ILE A 187 16.39 -6.83 6.73
N ILE A 188 16.56 -6.55 5.43
CA ILE A 188 17.54 -7.22 4.58
C ILE A 188 18.66 -6.24 4.28
N LEU A 189 19.90 -6.63 4.61
CA LEU A 189 21.11 -5.87 4.22
C LEU A 189 21.72 -6.48 2.96
N GLU A 190 21.85 -5.64 1.94
CA GLU A 190 22.63 -5.91 0.74
C GLU A 190 23.86 -5.00 0.71
N TRP A 191 25.01 -5.55 0.32
CA TRP A 191 26.25 -4.78 0.17
C TRP A 191 27.02 -5.24 -1.06
N GLY A 192 27.79 -4.32 -1.64
CA GLY A 192 28.74 -4.58 -2.72
C GLY A 192 29.83 -3.51 -2.75
N LEU A 193 30.89 -3.75 -3.52
CA LEU A 193 31.97 -2.79 -3.72
C LEU A 193 31.88 -2.21 -5.13
N PHE A 194 31.67 -0.89 -5.24
CA PHE A 194 31.52 -0.21 -6.53
C PHE A 194 32.74 0.66 -6.84
N ASP A 195 33.35 0.45 -8.00
CA ASP A 195 34.40 1.33 -8.50
C ASP A 195 33.78 2.49 -9.30
N LYS A 196 33.88 3.68 -8.73
CA LYS A 196 33.39 4.93 -9.34
C LYS A 196 34.17 5.33 -10.60
N THR A 197 35.37 4.81 -10.79
CA THR A 197 36.24 5.14 -11.93
C THR A 197 35.81 4.37 -13.16
N THR A 198 35.66 3.06 -13.04
CA THR A 198 35.23 2.18 -14.14
C THR A 198 33.72 2.12 -14.29
N GLY A 199 32.96 2.52 -13.26
CA GLY A 199 31.50 2.45 -13.23
C GLY A 199 30.98 1.02 -13.10
N LYS A 200 31.77 0.11 -12.54
CA LYS A 200 31.46 -1.31 -12.41
C LYS A 200 31.48 -1.74 -10.95
N TRP A 201 30.67 -2.75 -10.65
CA TRP A 201 30.77 -3.47 -9.39
C TRP A 201 32.02 -4.35 -9.41
N PHE A 202 32.87 -4.14 -8.41
CA PHE A 202 34.01 -4.98 -8.09
C PHE A 202 33.54 -6.22 -7.31
N ILE A 203 32.65 -6.02 -6.33
CA ILE A 203 31.83 -7.08 -5.71
C ILE A 203 30.38 -6.71 -5.94
N GLU A 204 29.62 -7.60 -6.57
CA GLU A 204 28.19 -7.39 -6.81
C GLU A 204 27.40 -7.36 -5.49
N PRO A 205 26.32 -6.58 -5.41
CA PRO A 205 25.43 -6.60 -4.25
C PRO A 205 24.92 -8.00 -3.95
N THR A 206 25.12 -8.48 -2.72
CA THR A 206 24.57 -9.76 -2.26
C THR A 206 23.78 -9.59 -0.99
N GLU A 207 22.70 -10.36 -0.86
CA GLU A 207 21.91 -10.47 0.37
C GLU A 207 22.71 -11.23 1.42
N GLU A 208 23.04 -10.58 2.54
CA GLU A 208 23.87 -11.22 3.56
C GLU A 208 23.10 -11.56 4.83
N LYS A 209 22.11 -10.76 5.22
CA LYS A 209 21.47 -10.92 6.53
C LYS A 209 20.05 -10.38 6.61
N GLU A 210 19.16 -11.20 7.15
CA GLU A 210 17.82 -10.83 7.58
C GLU A 210 17.80 -10.69 9.12
N PHE A 211 17.25 -9.59 9.63
CA PHE A 211 17.10 -9.35 11.07
C PHE A 211 15.95 -8.39 11.38
N ASP A 212 15.53 -8.40 12.64
CA ASP A 212 14.54 -7.48 13.18
C ASP A 212 15.22 -6.45 14.10
N LEU A 213 14.68 -5.23 14.15
CA LEU A 213 15.11 -4.15 15.05
C LEU A 213 13.91 -3.61 15.82
N ASN A 214 13.98 -3.66 17.14
CA ASN A 214 12.94 -3.01 17.95
C ASN A 214 13.03 -1.48 17.83
N ASN A 215 12.01 -0.78 18.32
CA ASN A 215 12.00 0.66 18.36
C ASN A 215 13.20 1.23 19.16
N ARG A 216 13.92 2.19 18.56
CA ARG A 216 15.14 2.83 19.11
C ARG A 216 16.34 1.91 19.31
N ASP A 217 16.28 0.68 18.81
CA ASP A 217 17.41 -0.22 18.83
C ASP A 217 18.34 0.02 17.63
N ASP A 218 19.59 -0.33 17.84
CA ASP A 218 20.65 -0.37 16.85
C ASP A 218 21.26 -1.78 16.78
N THR A 219 21.73 -2.14 15.58
CA THR A 219 22.49 -3.36 15.37
C THR A 219 23.67 -3.07 14.46
N THR A 220 24.75 -3.81 14.65
CA THR A 220 25.92 -3.78 13.79
C THR A 220 25.99 -5.10 13.03
N VAL A 221 26.08 -5.00 11.71
CA VAL A 221 26.34 -6.12 10.83
C VAL A 221 27.77 -5.99 10.32
N THR A 222 28.58 -6.98 10.66
CA THR A 222 29.95 -7.09 10.17
C THR A 222 29.96 -7.90 8.90
N VAL A 223 30.51 -7.31 7.84
CA VAL A 223 30.70 -7.88 6.53
C VAL A 223 32.19 -8.14 6.33
N SER A 224 32.58 -9.26 5.72
CA SER A 224 33.99 -9.51 5.37
C SER A 224 34.15 -9.99 3.93
N PHE A 225 35.16 -9.49 3.25
CA PHE A 225 35.49 -9.93 1.89
C PHE A 225 36.99 -9.93 1.63
N TYR A 226 37.38 -10.69 0.61
CA TYR A 226 38.78 -10.87 0.22
C TYR A 226 39.05 -10.19 -1.11
N LEU A 227 40.13 -9.41 -1.19
CA LEU A 227 40.58 -8.78 -2.42
C LEU A 227 41.42 -9.79 -3.23
N ASN A 228 41.01 -10.18 -4.43
CA ASN A 228 41.82 -11.06 -5.28
C ASN A 228 42.71 -10.26 -6.24
N GLU A 229 43.83 -10.85 -6.68
CA GLU A 229 44.78 -10.26 -7.63
C GLU A 229 44.14 -9.90 -8.98
N ASN A 230 43.11 -10.66 -9.38
CA ASN A 230 42.36 -10.41 -10.61
C ASN A 230 41.39 -9.24 -10.50
N ASP A 231 41.13 -8.75 -9.29
CA ASP A 231 40.09 -7.75 -9.07
C ASP A 231 40.66 -6.32 -9.15
N LEU A 232 41.98 -6.14 -8.99
CA LEU A 232 42.67 -4.83 -8.98
C LEU A 232 43.29 -4.40 -10.34
N ASN A 233 42.95 -5.09 -11.44
CA ASN A 233 43.45 -4.79 -12.80
C ASN A 233 42.41 -4.18 -13.74
#